data_AF-X1D7P2-F1
#
_entry.id   AF-X1D7P2-F1
#
_cell.length_a   1.000
_cell.length_b   1.000
_cell.length_c   1.000
_cell.angle_alpha   90.00
_cell.angle_beta   90.00
_cell.angle_gamma   90.00
#
_symmetry.space_group_name_H-M   'P 1'
#
loop_
_entity.id
_entity.type
_entity.pdbx_description
1 polymer ?
#
loop_
_entity_poly.entity_id
_entity_poly.type
_entity_poly.pdbx_seq_one_letter_code
_entity_poly.pdbx_strand_id
1 'polypeptide(L)'
;MRSDDLADADSWRFWDGDGFNGRFVNPYTDSFETVDEHVCAPLNFDDIRAMHSSLTYNEYLDRYMLLGDSSEGDTEGFYYSLSEDLIKWTPQCLIFEGPPPGSEINPSDTGYLYPSFLDPESTSRSFGTVGKTAYIYYTRFNDTTGGSGDRDLMRIPVEFFRY
;
A
#
# COMPACT_ATOMS: atom_id res chain seq x y z
N MET A 1 15.40 7.50 -2.87
CA MET A 1 16.52 6.73 -2.32
C MET A 1 16.58 5.42 -3.08
N ARG A 2 17.58 5.24 -3.94
CA ARG A 2 17.81 4.02 -4.72
C ARG A 2 19.33 3.82 -4.73
N SER A 3 19.81 2.59 -4.61
CA SER A 3 21.24 2.34 -4.83
C SER A 3 21.65 2.88 -6.20
N ASP A 4 22.84 3.48 -6.28
CA ASP A 4 23.41 3.94 -7.55
C ASP A 4 23.78 2.77 -8.46
N ASP A 5 23.97 1.58 -7.88
CA ASP A 5 24.17 0.32 -8.60
C ASP A 5 23.19 -0.75 -8.11
N LEU A 6 22.25 -1.11 -8.98
CA LEU A 6 21.26 -2.14 -8.69
C LEU A 6 21.83 -3.56 -8.76
N ALA A 7 22.99 -3.74 -9.39
CA ALA A 7 23.65 -5.03 -9.49
C ALA A 7 24.48 -5.36 -8.24
N ASP A 8 24.85 -4.36 -7.44
CA ASP A 8 25.52 -4.55 -6.16
C ASP A 8 24.51 -4.88 -5.05
N ALA A 9 24.27 -6.17 -4.81
CA ALA A 9 23.37 -6.64 -3.77
C ALA A 9 23.82 -6.21 -2.35
N ASP A 10 25.12 -6.05 -2.12
CA ASP A 10 25.67 -5.66 -0.81
C ASP A 10 25.38 -4.18 -0.48
N SER A 11 24.92 -3.40 -1.46
CA SER A 11 24.49 -2.02 -1.27
C SER A 11 23.06 -1.90 -0.71
N TRP A 12 22.25 -2.96 -0.78
CA TRP A 12 20.83 -2.90 -0.44
C TRP A 12 20.64 -2.79 1.07
N ARG A 13 19.75 -1.88 1.49
CA ARG A 13 19.42 -1.64 2.90
C ARG A 13 17.93 -1.74 3.13
N PHE A 14 17.55 -2.30 4.27
CA PHE A 14 16.17 -2.32 4.73
C PHE A 14 15.96 -1.38 5.92
N TRP A 15 14.70 -1.03 6.16
CA TRP A 15 14.28 -0.20 7.29
C TRP A 15 14.39 -0.97 8.61
N ASP A 16 15.27 -0.53 9.50
CA ASP A 16 15.55 -1.17 10.80
C ASP A 16 14.72 -0.61 11.96
N GLY A 17 13.90 0.43 11.72
CA GLY A 17 13.11 1.12 12.75
C GLY A 17 13.56 2.56 13.01
N ASP A 18 14.82 2.87 12.68
CA ASP A 18 15.41 4.21 12.82
C ASP A 18 15.86 4.78 11.47
N GLY A 19 16.26 3.91 10.54
CA GLY A 19 16.72 4.29 9.22
C GLY A 19 16.88 3.11 8.25
N PHE A 20 17.43 3.39 7.07
CA PHE A 20 17.78 2.37 6.09
C PHE A 20 19.22 1.88 6.31
N ASN A 21 19.52 1.33 7.48
CA ASN A 21 20.85 0.78 7.80
C ASN A 21 20.87 -0.76 7.88
N GLY A 22 19.69 -1.39 7.96
CA GLY A 22 19.55 -2.84 8.03
C GLY A 22 20.18 -3.54 6.82
N ARG A 23 20.87 -4.65 7.06
CA ARG A 23 21.44 -5.51 6.03
C ARG A 23 20.89 -6.90 6.18
N PHE A 24 20.35 -7.46 5.11
CA PHE A 24 20.02 -8.88 5.10
C PHE A 24 21.30 -9.71 5.11
N VAL A 25 21.30 -10.83 5.82
CA VAL A 25 22.33 -11.85 5.58
C VAL A 25 22.04 -12.54 4.26
N ASN A 26 23.06 -13.17 3.70
CA ASN A 26 22.87 -14.05 2.57
C ASN A 26 22.40 -15.43 3.06
N PRO A 27 21.13 -15.83 2.83
CA PRO A 27 20.58 -17.06 3.37
C PRO A 27 21.21 -18.33 2.75
N TYR A 28 22.04 -18.18 1.72
CA TYR A 28 22.72 -19.27 1.04
C TYR A 28 24.18 -19.47 1.47
N THR A 29 24.82 -18.44 2.03
CA THR A 29 26.25 -18.50 2.38
C THR A 29 26.51 -18.26 3.86
N ASP A 30 25.61 -17.56 4.55
CA ASP A 30 25.80 -17.16 5.93
C ASP A 30 24.96 -18.05 6.85
N SER A 31 25.56 -18.50 7.94
CA SER A 31 24.81 -19.10 9.05
C SER A 31 24.26 -17.98 9.92
N PHE A 32 22.96 -18.01 10.23
CA PHE A 32 22.31 -17.07 11.14
C PHE A 32 21.52 -17.84 12.19
N GLU A 33 21.51 -17.34 13.43
CA GLU A 33 20.92 -18.04 14.58
C GLU A 33 19.50 -17.56 14.91
N THR A 34 19.16 -16.29 14.59
CA THR A 34 17.90 -15.67 14.98
C THR A 34 17.20 -15.00 13.81
N VAL A 35 15.86 -15.04 13.84
CA VAL A 35 15.01 -14.46 12.78
C VAL A 35 15.08 -12.93 12.79
N ASP A 36 15.32 -12.33 13.96
CA ASP A 36 15.32 -10.88 14.18
C ASP A 36 16.38 -10.14 13.35
N GLU A 37 17.43 -10.82 12.91
CA GLU A 37 18.49 -10.23 12.11
C GLU A 37 18.05 -9.89 10.66
N HIS A 38 16.88 -10.37 10.21
CA HIS A 38 16.41 -10.24 8.81
C HIS A 38 14.94 -9.81 8.67
N VAL A 39 14.33 -9.25 9.72
CA VAL A 39 12.95 -8.74 9.68
C VAL A 39 12.98 -7.21 9.66
N CYS A 40 12.21 -6.61 8.74
CA CYS A 40 12.01 -5.17 8.73
C CYS A 40 11.19 -4.74 9.95
N ALA A 41 11.61 -3.66 10.61
CA ALA A 41 10.76 -3.04 11.61
C ALA A 41 9.47 -2.53 10.95
N PRO A 42 8.33 -2.50 11.66
CA PRO A 42 7.13 -1.88 11.14
C PRO A 42 7.34 -0.36 10.99
N LEU A 43 6.71 0.22 9.97
CA LEU A 43 6.74 1.66 9.70
C LEU A 43 5.41 2.28 10.14
N ASN A 44 5.46 3.17 11.13
CA ASN A 44 4.31 3.94 11.63
C ASN A 44 3.01 3.13 11.83
N PHE A 45 3.12 1.92 12.37
CA PHE A 45 2.03 0.94 12.44
C PHE A 45 0.73 1.47 13.06
N ASP A 46 0.83 2.34 14.06
CA ASP A 46 -0.35 2.89 14.74
C ASP A 46 -1.24 3.73 13.82
N ASP A 47 -0.66 4.38 12.80
CA ASP A 47 -1.38 5.28 11.90
C ASP A 47 -1.78 4.61 10.58
N ILE A 48 -0.95 3.70 10.05
CA ILE A 48 -1.17 3.06 8.73
C ILE A 48 -1.41 1.55 8.75
N ARG A 49 -1.30 0.92 9.92
CA ARG A 49 -1.48 -0.52 10.13
C ARG A 49 -0.68 -1.34 9.11
N ALA A 50 -1.37 -2.19 8.35
CA ALA A 50 -0.80 -3.04 7.32
C ALA A 50 -1.08 -2.53 5.89
N MET A 51 -1.47 -1.26 5.69
CA MET A 51 -1.70 -0.73 4.34
C MET A 51 -0.41 -0.74 3.51
N HIS A 52 -0.48 -1.29 2.30
CA HIS A 52 0.68 -1.39 1.41
C HIS A 52 0.33 -1.41 -0.09
N SER A 53 -0.96 -1.29 -0.46
CA SER A 53 -1.44 -1.63 -1.81
C SER A 53 -0.97 -0.66 -2.89
N SER A 54 -0.90 0.65 -2.60
CA SER A 54 -0.43 1.66 -3.56
C SER A 54 0.22 2.85 -2.87
N LEU A 55 1.37 3.28 -3.41
CA LEU A 55 2.12 4.44 -2.96
C LEU A 55 2.38 5.38 -4.15
N THR A 56 1.86 6.59 -4.09
CA THR A 56 2.02 7.61 -5.14
C THR A 56 2.41 8.96 -4.53
N TYR A 57 2.98 9.86 -5.33
CA TYR A 57 3.12 11.26 -4.97
C TYR A 57 1.98 12.08 -5.55
N ASN A 58 1.25 12.80 -4.71
CA ASN A 58 0.20 13.69 -5.16
C ASN A 58 0.77 15.10 -5.39
N GLU A 59 0.85 15.51 -6.66
CA GLU A 59 1.42 16.78 -7.08
C GLU A 59 0.53 17.98 -6.70
N TYR A 60 -0.77 17.75 -6.54
CA TYR A 60 -1.71 18.79 -6.10
C TYR A 60 -1.67 19.01 -4.58
N LEU A 61 -1.48 17.96 -3.77
CA LEU A 61 -1.39 18.06 -2.32
C LEU A 61 0.06 18.29 -1.84
N ASP A 62 1.05 18.04 -2.68
CA ASP A 62 2.47 18.05 -2.34
C ASP A 62 2.80 17.06 -1.21
N ARG A 63 2.25 15.84 -1.33
CA ARG A 63 2.34 14.78 -0.31
C ARG A 63 2.45 13.41 -0.95
N TYR A 64 3.13 12.48 -0.29
CA TYR A 64 2.98 11.06 -0.57
C TYR A 64 1.60 10.58 -0.10
N MET A 65 0.99 9.71 -0.90
CA MET A 65 -0.30 9.07 -0.62
C MET A 65 -0.13 7.56 -0.59
N LEU A 66 -0.43 6.96 0.56
CA LEU A 66 -0.58 5.52 0.73
C LEU A 66 -2.06 5.18 0.63
N LEU A 67 -2.37 4.11 -0.09
CA LEU A 67 -3.71 3.53 -0.18
C LEU A 67 -3.59 2.03 0.10
N GLY A 68 -4.51 1.50 0.88
CA GLY A 68 -4.54 0.07 1.18
C GLY A 68 -5.84 -0.40 1.78
N ASP A 69 -5.98 -1.72 1.79
CA ASP A 69 -7.02 -2.42 2.51
C ASP A 69 -6.77 -2.32 4.01
N SER A 70 -7.79 -1.93 4.78
CA SER A 70 -7.69 -1.80 6.24
C SER A 70 -9.07 -1.84 6.91
N SER A 71 -9.07 -1.71 8.23
CA SER A 71 -10.28 -1.58 9.04
C SER A 71 -10.11 -0.61 10.21
N GLU A 72 -11.23 0.00 10.61
CA GLU A 72 -11.36 0.79 11.83
C GLU A 72 -12.70 0.42 12.51
N GLY A 73 -12.62 -0.24 13.67
CA GLY A 73 -13.80 -0.86 14.27
C GLY A 73 -14.41 -1.93 13.35
N ASP A 74 -15.71 -1.83 13.12
CA ASP A 74 -16.46 -2.71 12.21
C ASP A 74 -16.44 -2.23 10.75
N THR A 75 -15.76 -1.12 10.45
CA THR A 75 -15.72 -0.53 9.11
C THR A 75 -14.52 -1.03 8.33
N GLU A 76 -14.78 -1.93 7.38
CA GLU A 76 -13.78 -2.47 6.45
C GLU A 76 -13.80 -1.71 5.11
N GLY A 77 -12.64 -1.58 4.48
CA GLY A 77 -12.57 -0.94 3.18
C GLY A 77 -11.18 -0.51 2.77
N PHE A 78 -11.14 0.43 1.83
CA PHE A 78 -9.92 1.09 1.42
C PHE A 78 -9.75 2.37 2.22
N TYR A 79 -8.55 2.51 2.76
CA TYR A 79 -8.14 3.66 3.53
C TYR A 79 -6.94 4.31 2.86
N TYR A 80 -6.79 5.62 3.04
CA TYR A 80 -5.62 6.35 2.61
C TYR A 80 -4.94 7.05 3.78
N SER A 81 -3.65 7.34 3.60
CA SER A 81 -2.87 8.17 4.52
C SER A 81 -1.89 9.06 3.76
N LEU A 82 -1.54 10.20 4.34
CA LEU A 82 -0.65 11.19 3.75
C LEU A 82 0.69 11.26 4.50
N SER A 83 1.77 11.50 3.77
CA SER A 83 3.09 11.71 4.34
C SER A 83 3.88 12.80 3.60
N GLU A 84 4.74 13.51 4.33
CA GLU A 84 5.73 14.43 3.76
C GLU A 84 7.07 13.74 3.47
N ASP A 85 7.41 12.69 4.21
CA ASP A 85 8.77 12.13 4.30
C ASP A 85 8.84 10.61 4.13
N LEU A 86 7.70 9.95 3.87
CA LEU A 86 7.51 8.50 3.82
C LEU A 86 7.72 7.77 5.16
N ILE A 87 8.00 8.48 6.26
CA ILE A 87 8.25 7.88 7.58
C ILE A 87 7.09 8.16 8.53
N LYS A 88 6.64 9.42 8.57
CA LYS A 88 5.49 9.86 9.36
C LYS A 88 4.27 9.98 8.47
N TRP A 89 3.19 9.40 8.93
CA TRP A 89 1.94 9.26 8.22
C TRP A 89 0.81 9.85 9.06
N THR A 90 -0.20 10.41 8.41
CA THR A 90 -1.44 10.75 9.11
C THR A 90 -2.18 9.47 9.51
N PRO A 91 -3.07 9.51 10.52
CA PRO A 91 -4.00 8.43 10.75
C PRO A 91 -4.76 8.09 9.46
N GLN A 92 -4.94 6.79 9.21
CA GLN A 92 -5.68 6.30 8.05
C GLN A 92 -7.11 6.89 7.98
N CYS A 93 -7.58 7.20 6.78
CA CYS A 93 -8.90 7.76 6.53
C CYS A 93 -9.64 6.90 5.50
N LEU A 94 -10.89 6.53 5.78
CA LEU A 94 -11.72 5.74 4.87
C LEU A 94 -12.01 6.53 3.58
N ILE A 95 -11.84 5.90 2.43
CA ILE A 95 -12.19 6.46 1.10
C ILE A 95 -13.20 5.61 0.34
N PHE A 96 -13.29 4.32 0.66
CA PHE A 96 -14.25 3.40 0.08
C PHE A 96 -14.59 2.32 1.11
N GLU A 97 -15.87 2.16 1.45
CA GLU A 97 -16.34 1.11 2.35
C GLU A 97 -16.68 -0.15 1.55
N GLY A 98 -16.16 -1.29 1.99
CA GLY A 98 -16.42 -2.57 1.36
C GLY A 98 -15.56 -3.68 1.95
N PRO A 99 -16.14 -4.85 2.24
CA PRO A 99 -15.40 -5.91 2.89
C PRO A 99 -14.40 -6.59 1.93
N PRO A 100 -13.31 -7.18 2.44
CA PRO A 100 -12.49 -8.07 1.65
C PRO A 100 -13.25 -9.40 1.38
N PRO A 101 -12.86 -10.17 0.34
CA PRO A 101 -13.21 -11.57 0.22
C PRO A 101 -12.80 -12.34 1.49
N GLY A 102 -13.65 -13.25 1.93
CA GLY A 102 -13.44 -14.10 3.11
C GLY A 102 -13.96 -13.49 4.41
N SER A 103 -14.51 -12.27 4.36
CA SER A 103 -15.28 -11.69 5.47
C SER A 103 -16.51 -12.56 5.78
N GLU A 104 -16.85 -12.70 7.07
CA GLU A 104 -17.87 -13.63 7.57
C GLU A 104 -19.32 -13.24 7.21
N ILE A 105 -19.53 -12.24 6.33
CA ILE A 105 -20.83 -11.63 6.08
C ILE A 105 -21.75 -12.57 5.29
N ASN A 106 -21.37 -13.02 4.07
CA ASN A 106 -21.89 -14.21 3.37
C ASN A 106 -20.98 -14.62 2.20
N PRO A 107 -20.85 -15.92 1.87
CA PRO A 107 -20.07 -16.43 0.71
C PRO A 107 -20.47 -15.90 -0.67
N SER A 108 -21.73 -15.47 -0.83
CA SER A 108 -22.29 -14.92 -2.07
C SER A 108 -22.15 -13.40 -2.20
N ASP A 109 -21.64 -12.74 -1.17
CA ASP A 109 -21.47 -11.30 -1.20
C ASP A 109 -20.28 -10.91 -2.09
N THR A 110 -20.14 -9.62 -2.36
CA THR A 110 -19.04 -9.09 -3.15
C THR A 110 -17.89 -8.68 -2.23
N GLY A 111 -16.67 -9.08 -2.58
CA GLY A 111 -15.45 -8.64 -1.89
C GLY A 111 -14.64 -7.64 -2.71
N TYR A 112 -13.83 -6.83 -2.05
CA TYR A 112 -13.01 -5.80 -2.69
C TYR A 112 -11.57 -5.86 -2.19
N LEU A 113 -10.60 -5.89 -3.12
CA LEU A 113 -9.16 -5.89 -2.79
C LEU A 113 -8.33 -5.16 -3.84
N TYR A 114 -7.06 -4.96 -3.50
CA TYR A 114 -6.00 -4.47 -4.37
C TYR A 114 -6.29 -3.06 -4.91
N PRO A 115 -6.61 -2.09 -4.03
CA PRO A 115 -6.83 -0.72 -4.44
C PRO A 115 -5.51 -0.10 -4.92
N SER A 116 -5.60 0.72 -5.96
CA SER A 116 -4.46 1.47 -6.49
C SER A 116 -4.89 2.81 -7.04
N PHE A 117 -4.15 3.86 -6.68
CA PHE A 117 -4.28 5.14 -7.35
C PHE A 117 -3.58 5.09 -8.70
N LEU A 118 -4.30 5.50 -9.75
CA LEU A 118 -3.72 5.74 -11.08
C LEU A 118 -4.32 7.01 -11.65
N ASP A 119 -3.45 7.87 -12.16
CA ASP A 119 -3.82 9.06 -12.92
C ASP A 119 -3.44 8.86 -14.40
N PRO A 120 -4.43 8.77 -15.31
CA PRO A 120 -4.17 8.67 -16.75
C PRO A 120 -3.36 9.83 -17.33
N GLU A 121 -3.36 11.00 -16.67
CA GLU A 121 -2.60 12.17 -17.09
C GLU A 121 -1.19 12.21 -16.46
N SER A 122 -0.83 11.23 -15.62
CA SER A 122 0.51 11.14 -15.05
C SER A 122 1.56 11.00 -16.15
N THR A 123 2.54 11.90 -16.13
CA THR A 123 3.72 11.78 -17.01
C THR A 123 4.80 10.86 -16.43
N SER A 124 4.58 10.29 -15.25
CA SER A 124 5.50 9.34 -14.63
C SER A 124 5.48 8.01 -15.39
N ARG A 125 6.67 7.48 -15.73
CA ARG A 125 6.82 6.21 -16.45
C ARG A 125 6.11 5.04 -15.76
N SER A 126 6.00 5.08 -14.43
CA SER A 126 5.42 4.02 -13.60
C SER A 126 4.15 4.45 -12.88
N PHE A 127 3.48 5.52 -13.35
CA PHE A 127 2.27 6.06 -12.70
C PHE A 127 2.50 6.37 -11.20
N GLY A 128 3.73 6.77 -10.85
CA GLY A 128 4.09 7.08 -9.47
C GLY A 128 3.58 8.45 -8.99
N THR A 129 2.88 9.20 -9.83
CA THR A 129 2.31 10.50 -9.49
C THR A 129 0.83 10.56 -9.81
N VAL A 130 0.09 11.35 -9.02
CA VAL A 130 -1.30 11.70 -9.26
C VAL A 130 -1.52 13.20 -9.10
N GLY A 131 -2.41 13.78 -9.91
CA GLY A 131 -2.76 15.19 -9.85
C GLY A 131 -3.91 15.49 -8.88
N LYS A 132 -4.67 16.54 -9.21
CA LYS A 132 -5.89 16.94 -8.47
C LYS A 132 -7.01 15.90 -8.59
N THR A 133 -7.02 15.12 -9.67
CA THR A 133 -7.97 14.06 -9.93
C THR A 133 -7.22 12.78 -10.24
N ALA A 134 -7.78 11.64 -9.86
CA ALA A 134 -7.25 10.33 -10.21
C ALA A 134 -8.40 9.31 -10.28
N TYR A 135 -8.06 8.05 -10.47
CA TYR A 135 -8.95 6.93 -10.24
C TYR A 135 -8.39 6.02 -9.15
N ILE A 136 -9.27 5.46 -8.34
CA ILE A 136 -8.98 4.24 -7.59
C ILE A 136 -9.39 3.07 -8.48
N TYR A 137 -8.40 2.26 -8.86
CA TYR A 137 -8.61 0.95 -9.49
C TYR A 137 -8.61 -0.12 -8.40
N TYR A 138 -9.50 -1.09 -8.49
CA TYR A 138 -9.57 -2.19 -7.53
C TYR A 138 -10.22 -3.42 -8.14
N THR A 139 -10.01 -4.57 -7.52
CA THR A 139 -10.63 -5.82 -7.94
C THR A 139 -11.90 -6.06 -7.14
N ARG A 140 -13.02 -6.23 -7.85
CA ARG A 140 -14.28 -6.73 -7.30
C ARG A 140 -14.31 -8.24 -7.47
N PHE A 141 -14.55 -8.96 -6.39
CA PHE A 141 -14.76 -10.41 -6.39
C PHE A 141 -16.26 -10.67 -6.35
N ASN A 142 -16.79 -11.37 -7.36
CA ASN A 142 -18.23 -11.63 -7.49
C ASN A 142 -18.73 -12.76 -6.55
N ASP A 143 -17.80 -13.38 -5.82
CA ASP A 143 -18.06 -14.14 -4.60
C ASP A 143 -17.04 -13.76 -3.52
N THR A 144 -17.42 -13.80 -2.25
CA THR A 144 -16.47 -13.52 -1.17
C THR A 144 -15.57 -14.70 -0.88
N THR A 145 -15.83 -15.91 -1.39
CA THR A 145 -14.93 -17.06 -1.14
C THR A 145 -13.56 -16.89 -1.81
N GLY A 146 -13.47 -16.02 -2.83
CA GLY A 146 -12.26 -15.74 -3.58
C GLY A 146 -11.83 -16.86 -4.54
N GLY A 147 -12.54 -17.99 -4.52
CA GLY A 147 -12.12 -19.25 -5.14
C GLY A 147 -12.56 -19.46 -6.59
N SER A 148 -13.64 -18.81 -7.06
CA SER A 148 -14.14 -19.03 -8.43
C SER A 148 -13.26 -18.39 -9.52
N GLY A 149 -12.50 -17.36 -9.15
CA GLY A 149 -11.79 -16.50 -10.10
C GLY A 149 -12.69 -15.50 -10.84
N ASP A 150 -14.01 -15.48 -10.59
CA ASP A 150 -14.94 -14.49 -11.13
C ASP A 150 -14.69 -13.12 -10.48
N ARG A 151 -13.99 -12.26 -11.22
CA ARG A 151 -13.51 -10.97 -10.72
C ARG A 151 -13.55 -9.93 -11.82
N ASP A 152 -13.90 -8.72 -11.43
CA ASP A 152 -13.95 -7.55 -12.31
C ASP A 152 -12.95 -6.49 -11.86
N LEU A 153 -12.24 -5.90 -12.82
CA LEU A 153 -11.47 -4.69 -12.56
C LEU A 153 -12.42 -3.49 -12.58
N MET A 154 -12.52 -2.81 -11.45
CA MET A 154 -13.35 -1.63 -11.27
C MET A 154 -12.48 -0.38 -11.22
N ARG A 155 -13.08 0.77 -11.53
CA ARG A 155 -12.48 2.07 -11.21
C ARG A 155 -13.54 3.09 -10.79
N ILE A 156 -13.18 3.93 -9.82
CA ILE A 156 -13.99 5.07 -9.40
C ILE A 156 -13.16 6.36 -9.45
N PRO A 157 -13.70 7.49 -9.93
CA PRO A 157 -12.98 8.75 -9.95
C PRO A 157 -12.86 9.32 -8.53
N VAL A 158 -11.74 10.00 -8.26
CA VAL A 158 -11.51 10.75 -7.02
C VAL A 158 -10.99 12.14 -7.33
N GLU A 159 -11.33 13.11 -6.48
CA GLU A 159 -10.82 14.49 -6.53
C GLU A 159 -10.27 14.87 -5.16
N PHE A 160 -9.14 15.56 -5.15
CA PHE A 160 -8.44 16.00 -3.94
C PHE A 160 -8.66 17.49 -3.69
N PHE A 161 -8.74 17.87 -2.41
CA PHE A 161 -8.99 19.24 -1.97
C PHE A 161 -7.93 19.66 -0.94
N ARG A 162 -7.49 20.92 -1.01
CA ARG A 162 -6.68 21.54 0.04
C ARG A 162 -7.62 22.18 1.06
N TYR A 163 -7.36 21.94 2.35
CA TYR A 163 -8.02 22.64 3.46
C TYR A 163 -7.18 23.83 3.92
#